data_AF-A0A915ELF7-F1
#
_entry.id   AF-A0A915ELF7-F1
#
_cell.length_a   1.000
_cell.length_b   1.000
_cell.length_c   1.000
_cell.angle_alpha   90.00
_cell.angle_beta   90.00
_cell.angle_gamma   90.00
#
_symmetry.space_group_name_H-M   'P 1'
#
loop_
_entity.id
_entity.type
_entity.pdbx_description
1 polymer ?
#
loop_
_entity_poly.entity_id
_entity_poly.type
_entity_poly.pdbx_seq_one_letter_code
_entity_poly.pdbx_strand_id
1 'polypeptide(L)'
;MPKKAEQTHKGRIYKPKKPIFIHYHEYYSVVRRAHPSWTPTQLWRHISRKWSNLKDKSMYQQLAREDRDRYHREMLATGKSKGRFLKYPRAFNFYQQERYQQMKQDQPDKSMAEITAMINKEWRATQDKSKWEKLEAQEKEKWTAARKEMEKMQNI
;
A
#
# COMPACT_ATOMS: atom_id res chain seq x y z
N MET A 1 -26.28 -2.81 -25.62
CA MET A 1 -24.98 -2.16 -25.30
C MET A 1 -25.09 -1.48 -23.95
N PRO A 2 -24.39 -1.91 -22.88
CA PRO A 2 -24.42 -1.17 -21.63
C PRO A 2 -23.35 -0.08 -21.64
N LYS A 3 -23.83 1.16 -21.45
CA LYS A 3 -23.06 2.39 -21.33
C LYS A 3 -22.00 2.23 -20.21
N LYS A 4 -20.71 2.34 -20.55
CA LYS A 4 -19.64 2.51 -19.58
C LYS A 4 -19.88 3.84 -18.86
N ALA A 5 -20.45 3.77 -17.66
CA ALA A 5 -20.61 4.95 -16.82
C ALA A 5 -19.22 5.44 -16.43
N GLU A 6 -18.79 6.54 -17.08
CA GLU A 6 -17.76 7.43 -16.58
C GLU A 6 -18.13 7.84 -15.15
N GLN A 7 -17.56 7.15 -14.16
CA GLN A 7 -17.73 7.48 -12.74
C GLN A 7 -16.74 8.57 -12.36
N THR A 8 -16.95 9.79 -12.87
CA THR A 8 -16.28 11.00 -12.37
C THR A 8 -17.33 11.92 -11.75
N HIS A 9 -17.83 11.55 -10.57
CA HIS A 9 -18.65 12.46 -9.76
C HIS A 9 -17.77 13.16 -8.70
N LYS A 10 -17.55 14.47 -8.89
CA LYS A 10 -17.12 15.45 -7.88
C LYS A 10 -15.75 15.23 -7.22
N GLY A 11 -14.67 15.19 -7.99
CA GLY A 11 -13.29 15.37 -7.48
C GLY A 11 -12.75 14.35 -6.47
N ARG A 12 -13.52 13.29 -6.15
CA ARG A 12 -13.12 12.23 -5.23
C ARG A 12 -12.57 11.05 -6.00
N ILE A 13 -11.29 10.75 -5.82
CA ILE A 13 -10.66 9.56 -6.37
C ILE A 13 -11.10 8.34 -5.57
N TYR A 14 -11.82 7.43 -6.21
CA TYR A 14 -12.25 6.17 -5.59
C TYR A 14 -11.14 5.12 -5.64
N LYS A 15 -10.93 4.44 -4.51
CA LYS A 15 -10.03 3.28 -4.40
C LYS A 15 -10.36 2.24 -5.48
N PRO A 16 -9.36 1.51 -5.98
CA PRO A 16 -9.58 0.54 -7.02
C PRO A 16 -10.45 -0.62 -6.52
N LYS A 17 -11.42 -1.01 -7.33
CA LYS A 17 -12.36 -2.10 -7.10
C LYS A 17 -11.65 -3.43 -7.22
N LYS A 18 -11.95 -4.34 -6.29
CA LYS A 18 -11.50 -5.75 -6.38
C LYS A 18 -12.38 -6.51 -7.38
N PRO A 19 -11.88 -7.59 -8.00
CA PRO A 19 -12.62 -8.37 -9.00
C PRO A 19 -14.04 -8.78 -8.59
N ILE A 20 -14.23 -9.27 -7.35
CA ILE A 20 -15.55 -9.65 -6.83
C ILE A 20 -16.55 -8.49 -6.76
N PHE A 21 -16.09 -7.26 -6.53
CA PHE A 21 -16.98 -6.10 -6.49
C PHE A 21 -17.42 -5.67 -7.89
N ILE A 22 -16.55 -5.84 -8.89
CA ILE A 22 -16.91 -5.61 -10.30
C ILE A 22 -18.01 -6.60 -10.70
N HIS A 23 -17.79 -7.89 -10.45
CA HIS A 23 -18.81 -8.93 -10.64
C HIS A 23 -20.09 -8.62 -9.83
N TYR A 24 -19.97 -8.19 -8.58
CA TYR A 24 -21.14 -7.85 -7.78
C TYR A 24 -21.99 -6.74 -8.41
N HIS A 25 -21.37 -5.65 -8.86
CA HIS A 25 -22.12 -4.55 -9.47
C HIS A 25 -22.81 -4.94 -10.78
N GLU A 26 -22.23 -5.84 -11.57
CA GLU A 26 -22.84 -6.37 -12.80
C GLU A 26 -24.10 -7.19 -12.51
N TYR A 27 -24.03 -8.10 -11.53
CA TYR A 27 -25.11 -9.04 -11.25
C TYR A 27 -26.13 -8.53 -10.23
N TYR A 28 -25.81 -7.48 -9.45
CA TYR A 28 -26.67 -6.99 -8.38
C TYR A 28 -28.08 -6.64 -8.88
N SER A 29 -28.19 -5.86 -9.96
CA SER A 29 -29.48 -5.44 -10.51
C SER A 29 -30.29 -6.61 -11.08
N VAL A 30 -29.62 -7.63 -11.61
CA VAL A 30 -30.25 -8.84 -12.13
C VAL A 30 -30.84 -9.67 -10.98
N VAL A 31 -30.02 -9.95 -9.95
CA VAL A 31 -30.46 -10.74 -8.79
C VAL A 31 -31.49 -9.97 -7.95
N ARG A 32 -31.38 -8.65 -7.83
CA ARG A 32 -32.35 -7.80 -7.13
C ARG A 32 -33.71 -7.77 -7.82
N ARG A 33 -33.76 -7.87 -9.16
CA ARG A 33 -35.02 -7.98 -9.91
C ARG A 33 -35.63 -9.36 -9.81
N ALA A 34 -34.81 -10.42 -9.86
CA ALA A 34 -35.28 -11.79 -9.69
C ALA A 34 -35.76 -12.08 -8.26
N HIS A 35 -35.15 -11.44 -7.26
CA HIS A 35 -35.48 -11.62 -5.86
C HIS A 35 -35.73 -10.27 -5.18
N PRO A 36 -36.88 -9.63 -5.44
CA PRO A 36 -37.15 -8.27 -4.97
C PRO A 36 -37.34 -8.16 -3.45
N SER A 37 -37.66 -9.28 -2.78
CA SER A 37 -37.81 -9.37 -1.32
C SER A 37 -36.50 -9.66 -0.58
N TRP A 38 -35.40 -9.97 -1.27
CA TRP A 38 -34.14 -10.31 -0.62
C TRP A 38 -33.44 -9.08 -0.05
N THR A 39 -32.89 -9.27 1.15
CA THR A 39 -32.02 -8.29 1.80
C THR A 39 -30.68 -8.16 1.05
N PRO A 40 -29.99 -7.02 1.16
CA PRO A 40 -28.64 -6.84 0.61
C PRO A 40 -27.66 -7.93 1.02
N THR A 41 -27.76 -8.43 2.26
CA THR A 41 -26.94 -9.52 2.79
C THR A 41 -27.20 -10.84 2.06
N GLN A 42 -28.47 -11.16 1.77
CA GLN A 42 -28.84 -12.36 1.01
C GLN A 42 -28.36 -12.27 -0.44
N LEU A 43 -28.50 -11.09 -1.06
CA LEU A 43 -27.99 -10.83 -2.42
C LEU A 43 -26.47 -10.99 -2.48
N TRP A 44 -25.73 -10.40 -1.52
CA TRP A 44 -24.28 -10.55 -1.42
C TRP A 44 -23.87 -12.01 -1.27
N ARG A 45 -24.52 -12.77 -0.37
CA ARG A 45 -24.24 -14.20 -0.18
C ARG A 45 -24.44 -14.99 -1.47
N HIS A 46 -25.53 -14.74 -2.19
CA HIS A 46 -25.82 -15.42 -3.45
C HIS A 46 -24.75 -15.11 -4.52
N ILE A 47 -24.42 -13.83 -4.71
CA ILE A 47 -23.43 -13.40 -5.70
C ILE A 47 -22.01 -13.86 -5.33
N SER A 48 -21.66 -13.85 -4.04
CA SER A 48 -20.36 -14.33 -3.54
C SER A 48 -20.18 -15.83 -3.76
N ARG A 49 -21.24 -16.64 -3.55
CA ARG A 49 -21.23 -18.07 -3.89
C ARG A 49 -20.99 -18.29 -5.38
N LYS A 50 -21.70 -17.55 -6.23
CA LYS A 50 -21.49 -17.61 -7.69
C LYS A 50 -20.05 -17.24 -8.06
N TRP A 51 -19.50 -16.19 -7.45
CA TRP A 51 -18.11 -15.78 -7.64
C TRP A 51 -17.10 -16.86 -7.25
N SER A 52 -17.30 -17.53 -6.12
CA SER A 52 -16.41 -18.62 -5.69
C SER A 52 -16.39 -19.78 -6.70
N ASN A 53 -17.55 -20.08 -7.29
CA ASN A 53 -17.73 -21.18 -8.26
C ASN A 53 -17.36 -20.83 -9.71
N LEU A 54 -17.03 -19.57 -10.01
CA LEU A 54 -16.54 -19.19 -11.35
C LEU A 54 -15.18 -19.86 -11.60
N LYS A 55 -15.09 -20.66 -12.68
CA LYS A 55 -13.84 -21.29 -13.13
C LYS A 55 -12.86 -20.27 -13.70
N ASP A 56 -13.35 -19.33 -14.50
CA ASP A 56 -12.55 -18.25 -15.07
C ASP A 56 -12.89 -16.91 -14.41
N LYS A 57 -11.87 -16.26 -13.88
CA LYS A 57 -11.93 -14.94 -13.25
C LYS A 57 -11.04 -13.93 -13.98
N SER A 58 -10.42 -14.33 -15.09
CA SER A 58 -9.43 -13.56 -15.86
C SER A 58 -9.98 -12.20 -16.28
N MET A 59 -11.19 -12.16 -16.84
CA MET A 59 -11.89 -10.93 -17.24
C MET A 59 -12.01 -9.95 -16.06
N TYR A 60 -12.45 -10.42 -14.90
CA TYR A 60 -12.61 -9.57 -13.70
C TYR A 60 -11.27 -9.15 -13.09
N GLN A 61 -10.24 -9.98 -13.23
CA GLN A 61 -8.87 -9.62 -12.84
C GLN A 61 -8.31 -8.54 -13.76
N GLN A 62 -8.56 -8.63 -15.07
CA GLN A 62 -8.16 -7.60 -16.03
C GLN A 62 -8.87 -6.27 -15.73
N LEU A 63 -10.19 -6.27 -15.57
CA LEU A 63 -10.94 -5.07 -15.21
C LEU A 63 -10.46 -4.45 -13.89
N ALA A 64 -10.09 -5.27 -12.91
CA ALA A 64 -9.51 -4.77 -11.65
C ALA A 64 -8.08 -4.22 -11.81
N ARG A 65 -7.30 -4.70 -12.80
CA ARG A 65 -6.01 -4.11 -13.17
C ARG A 65 -6.23 -2.74 -13.83
N GLU A 66 -7.11 -2.67 -14.81
CA GLU A 66 -7.46 -1.41 -15.48
C GLU A 66 -7.97 -0.35 -14.49
N ASP A 67 -8.81 -0.73 -13.52
CA ASP A 67 -9.30 0.19 -12.48
C ASP A 67 -8.19 0.62 -11.50
N ARG A 68 -7.18 -0.23 -11.27
CA ARG A 68 -5.97 0.13 -10.51
C ARG A 68 -5.13 1.14 -11.28
N ASP A 69 -4.98 0.95 -12.58
CA ASP A 69 -4.21 1.87 -13.42
C ASP A 69 -4.91 3.23 -13.53
N ARG A 70 -6.25 3.24 -13.65
CA ARG A 70 -7.07 4.46 -13.51
C ARG A 70 -6.79 5.15 -12.17
N TYR A 71 -6.93 4.43 -11.05
CA TYR A 71 -6.68 5.00 -9.72
C TYR A 71 -5.26 5.59 -9.61
N HIS A 72 -4.26 4.88 -10.11
CA HIS A 72 -2.87 5.35 -10.09
C HIS A 72 -2.71 6.64 -10.90
N ARG A 73 -3.27 6.70 -12.12
CA ARG A 73 -3.25 7.89 -12.98
C ARG A 73 -3.95 9.08 -12.34
N GLU A 74 -5.14 8.87 -11.77
CA GLU A 74 -5.89 9.92 -11.07
C GLU A 74 -5.12 10.41 -9.83
N MET A 75 -4.54 9.50 -9.05
CA MET A 75 -3.75 9.85 -7.86
C MET A 75 -2.51 10.67 -8.22
N LEU A 76 -1.81 10.30 -9.30
CA LEU A 76 -0.68 11.07 -9.86
C LEU A 76 -1.12 12.48 -10.27
N ALA A 77 -2.25 12.59 -10.97
CA ALA A 77 -2.77 13.88 -11.42
C ALA A 77 -3.11 14.82 -10.25
N THR A 78 -3.48 14.30 -9.06
CA THR A 78 -3.72 15.17 -7.88
C THR A 78 -2.46 15.70 -7.22
N GLY A 79 -1.26 15.23 -7.61
CA GLY A 79 -0.01 15.56 -6.92
C GLY A 79 0.10 14.99 -5.49
N LYS A 80 -0.97 14.38 -4.94
CA LYS A 80 -0.98 13.74 -3.61
C LYS A 80 -0.21 12.42 -3.60
N SER A 81 0.02 11.82 -4.77
CA SER A 81 0.89 10.65 -4.91
C SER A 81 2.30 11.00 -5.37
N LYS A 82 2.71 12.28 -5.31
CA LYS A 82 4.15 12.60 -5.24
C LYS A 82 4.66 11.77 -4.06
N GLY A 83 5.42 10.72 -4.37
CA GLY A 83 5.85 9.74 -3.39
C GLY A 83 6.37 10.49 -2.17
N ARG A 84 5.91 10.12 -0.97
CA ARG A 84 6.45 10.75 0.24
C ARG A 84 7.95 10.61 0.14
N PHE A 85 8.66 11.74 0.05
CA PHE A 85 10.10 11.74 0.07
C PHE A 85 10.48 11.06 1.39
N LEU A 86 10.92 9.80 1.30
CA LEU A 86 11.17 8.96 2.46
C LEU A 86 12.14 9.69 3.36
N LYS A 87 11.79 9.87 4.64
CA LYS A 87 12.69 10.54 5.59
C LYS A 87 13.99 9.74 5.67
N TYR A 88 15.11 10.43 5.84
CA TYR A 88 16.41 9.79 6.06
C TYR A 88 16.35 8.79 7.24
N PRO A 89 17.12 7.70 7.20
CA PRO A 89 17.20 6.75 8.32
C PRO A 89 17.77 7.42 9.58
N ARG A 90 17.21 7.09 10.74
CA ARG A 90 17.72 7.57 12.04
C ARG A 90 18.89 6.71 12.52
N ALA A 91 19.63 7.17 13.52
CA ALA A 91 20.76 6.45 14.13
C ALA A 91 20.39 5.00 14.50
N PHE A 92 19.21 4.80 15.09
CA PHE A 92 18.70 3.46 15.41
C PHE A 92 18.54 2.55 14.18
N ASN A 93 18.17 3.08 13.02
CA ASN A 93 17.98 2.27 11.82
C ASN A 93 19.32 1.70 11.32
N PHE A 94 20.40 2.50 11.38
CA PHE A 94 21.75 2.02 11.06
C PHE A 94 22.20 0.96 12.06
N TYR A 95 22.00 1.21 13.35
CA TYR A 95 22.30 0.24 14.40
C TYR A 95 21.53 -1.08 14.22
N GLN A 96 20.22 -0.98 14.00
CA GLN A 96 19.35 -2.13 13.81
C GLN A 96 19.79 -2.94 12.59
N GLN A 97 20.13 -2.29 11.48
CA GLN A 97 20.59 -2.98 10.28
C GLN A 97 21.89 -3.75 10.53
N GLU A 98 22.90 -3.11 11.14
CA GLU A 98 24.18 -3.75 11.46
C GLU A 98 23.99 -4.93 12.42
N ARG A 99 23.26 -4.72 13.53
CA ARG A 99 23.03 -5.77 14.54
C ARG A 99 22.12 -6.88 14.03
N TYR A 100 21.14 -6.57 13.20
CA TYR A 100 20.26 -7.58 12.63
C TYR A 100 21.03 -8.52 11.70
N GLN A 101 21.93 -8.01 10.87
CA GLN A 101 22.78 -8.84 10.02
C GLN A 101 23.69 -9.74 10.86
N GLN A 102 24.33 -9.18 11.88
CA GLN A 102 25.18 -9.94 12.81
C GLN A 102 24.38 -11.04 13.53
N MET A 103 23.25 -10.69 14.16
CA MET A 103 22.44 -11.66 14.91
C MET A 103 21.80 -12.73 14.02
N LYS A 104 21.47 -12.40 12.76
CA LYS A 104 20.95 -13.39 11.81
C LYS A 104 22.04 -14.36 11.34
N GLN A 105 23.29 -13.91 11.27
CA GLN A 105 24.44 -14.78 10.98
C GLN A 105 24.76 -15.69 12.18
N ASP A 106 24.79 -15.13 13.39
CA ASP A 106 25.13 -15.87 14.60
C ASP A 106 23.99 -16.81 15.05
N GLN A 107 22.75 -16.43 14.78
CA GLN A 107 21.54 -17.13 15.26
C GLN A 107 20.47 -17.19 14.15
N PRO A 108 20.70 -18.01 13.11
CA PRO A 108 19.78 -18.12 11.97
C PRO A 108 18.41 -18.71 12.32
N ASP A 109 18.31 -19.44 13.44
CA ASP A 109 17.07 -20.08 13.90
C ASP A 109 16.09 -19.12 14.58
N LYS A 110 16.56 -17.96 15.03
CA LYS A 110 15.69 -16.98 15.71
C LYS A 110 14.82 -16.24 14.72
N SER A 111 13.58 -15.99 15.10
CA SER A 111 12.66 -15.22 14.28
C SER A 111 13.10 -13.75 14.19
N MET A 112 12.73 -13.10 13.08
CA MET A 112 12.96 -11.66 12.89
C MET A 112 12.44 -10.82 14.07
N ALA A 113 11.30 -11.23 14.65
CA ALA A 113 10.67 -10.51 15.77
C ALA A 113 11.52 -10.60 17.04
N GLU A 114 12.06 -11.77 17.36
CA GLU A 114 12.93 -11.98 18.53
C GLU A 114 14.25 -11.22 18.39
N ILE A 115 14.88 -11.28 17.22
CA ILE A 115 16.10 -10.53 16.92
C ILE A 115 15.85 -9.03 17.08
N THR A 116 14.73 -8.52 16.54
CA THR A 116 14.36 -7.11 16.67
C THR A 116 14.12 -6.71 18.13
N ALA A 117 13.50 -7.58 18.93
CA ALA A 117 13.29 -7.32 20.36
C ALA A 117 14.62 -7.23 21.13
N MET A 118 15.58 -8.12 20.84
CA MET A 118 16.92 -8.08 21.44
C MET A 118 17.65 -6.78 21.06
N ILE A 119 17.66 -6.40 19.79
CA ILE A 119 18.29 -5.15 19.31
C ILE A 119 17.69 -3.92 19.99
N ASN A 120 16.36 -3.87 20.16
CA ASN A 120 15.71 -2.76 20.85
C ASN A 120 16.14 -2.66 22.32
N LYS A 121 16.33 -3.79 22.99
CA LYS A 121 16.83 -3.83 24.37
C LYS A 121 18.28 -3.36 24.44
N GLU A 122 19.14 -3.83 23.54
CA GLU A 122 20.54 -3.40 23.46
C GLU A 122 20.66 -1.89 23.19
N TRP A 123 19.92 -1.36 22.22
CA TRP A 123 19.94 0.07 21.87
C TRP A 123 19.59 1.00 23.05
N ARG A 124 18.70 0.55 23.94
CA ARG A 124 18.33 1.30 25.15
C ARG A 124 19.43 1.30 26.20
N ALA A 125 20.23 0.23 26.25
CA ALA A 125 21.36 0.08 27.16
C ALA A 125 22.66 0.73 26.63
N THR A 126 22.79 0.89 25.32
CA THR A 126 23.96 1.52 24.70
C THR A 126 24.08 3.00 25.10
N GLN A 127 25.22 3.39 25.66
CA GLN A 127 25.53 4.79 25.99
C GLN A 127 26.19 5.54 24.82
N ASP A 128 27.14 4.91 24.12
CA ASP A 128 27.79 5.53 22.97
C ASP A 128 27.01 5.25 21.67
N LYS A 129 26.36 6.31 21.15
CA LYS A 129 25.63 6.28 19.89
C LYS A 129 26.29 7.16 18.82
N SER A 130 27.48 7.70 19.11
CA SER A 130 28.15 8.73 18.31
C SER A 130 28.38 8.27 16.87
N LYS A 131 28.73 6.99 16.66
CA LYS A 131 28.90 6.40 15.33
C LYS A 131 27.63 6.58 14.47
N TRP A 132 26.48 6.17 14.98
CA TRP A 132 25.23 6.18 14.21
C TRP A 132 24.57 7.56 14.15
N GLU A 133 24.82 8.42 15.15
CA GLU A 133 24.41 9.83 15.12
C GLU A 133 25.15 10.63 14.03
N LYS A 134 26.45 10.38 13.83
CA LYS A 134 27.21 10.96 12.72
C LYS A 134 26.66 10.52 11.36
N LEU A 135 26.34 9.24 11.20
CA LEU A 135 25.72 8.71 9.98
C LEU A 135 24.32 9.33 9.75
N GLU A 136 23.51 9.47 10.80
CA GLU A 136 22.23 10.16 10.72
C GLU A 136 22.40 11.62 10.27
N ALA A 137 23.38 12.34 10.81
CA ALA A 137 23.64 13.74 10.44
C ALA A 137 24.00 13.89 8.95
N GLN A 138 24.87 13.02 8.44
CA GLN A 138 25.26 13.03 7.02
C GLN A 138 24.07 12.73 6.10
N GLU A 139 23.26 11.72 6.42
CA GLU A 139 22.10 11.36 5.61
C GLU A 139 20.98 12.41 5.72
N LYS A 140 20.83 13.03 6.89
CA LYS A 140 19.95 14.18 7.08
C LYS A 140 20.35 15.34 6.17
N GLU A 141 21.64 15.66 6.09
CA GLU A 141 22.14 16.73 5.24
C GLU A 141 21.84 16.45 3.75
N LYS A 142 22.21 15.26 3.26
CA LYS A 142 21.91 14.82 1.89
C LYS A 142 20.42 14.89 1.58
N TRP A 143 19.58 14.40 2.50
CA TRP A 143 18.13 14.44 2.37
C TRP A 143 17.59 15.88 2.30
N THR A 144 18.11 16.78 3.12
CA THR A 144 17.70 18.19 3.09
C THR A 144 18.11 18.88 1.78
N ALA A 145 19.29 18.58 1.25
CA ALA A 145 19.75 19.11 -0.03
C ALA A 145 18.90 18.59 -1.19
N ALA A 146 18.68 17.28 -1.26
CA ALA A 146 17.85 16.64 -2.28
C ALA A 146 16.39 17.12 -2.23
N ARG A 147 15.84 17.34 -1.04
CA ARG A 147 14.51 17.92 -0.88
C ARG A 147 14.43 19.35 -1.42
N LYS A 148 15.41 20.20 -1.12
CA LYS A 148 15.47 21.58 -1.64
C LYS A 148 15.53 21.59 -3.17
N GLU A 149 16.29 20.68 -3.76
CA GLU A 149 16.42 20.56 -5.21
C GLU A 149 15.10 20.10 -5.87
N MET A 150 14.44 19.11 -5.27
CA MET A 150 13.09 18.68 -5.68
C MET A 150 12.05 19.80 -5.59
N GLU A 151 12.13 20.65 -4.57
CA GLU A 151 11.23 21.81 -4.42
C GLU A 151 11.50 22.87 -5.52
N LYS A 152 12.76 23.09 -5.92
CA LYS A 152 13.11 23.97 -7.04
C LYS A 152 12.60 23.45 -8.39
N MET A 153 12.81 22.16 -8.68
CA MET A 153 12.35 21.54 -9.94
C MET A 153 10.83 21.52 -10.10
N GLN A 154 10.07 21.69 -9.01
CA GLN A 154 8.60 21.74 -9.05
C GLN A 154 8.03 23.17 -9.17
N ASN A 155 8.86 24.20 -9.04
CA ASN A 155 8.49 25.61 -9.09
C ASN A 155 8.97 26.33 -10.37
N ILE A 156 9.41 25.57 -11.38
CA ILE A 156 9.73 26.01 -12.75
C ILE A 156 8.70 25.38 -13.68
#